data_AF-V9KSB9-F1
#
_entry.id   AF-V9KSB9-F1
#
_cell.length_a   1.000
_cell.length_b   1.000
_cell.length_c   1.000
_cell.angle_alpha   90.00
_cell.angle_beta   90.00
_cell.angle_gamma   90.00
#
_symmetry.space_group_name_H-M   'P 1'
#
loop_
_entity.id
_entity.type
_entity.pdbx_description
1 polymer ?
#
loop_
_entity_poly.entity_id
_entity_poly.type
_entity_poly.pdbx_seq_one_letter_code
_entity_poly.pdbx_strand_id
1 'polypeptide(L)'
;TGGEIYRFVGNGMHSSLNYSDFFKTESSLSDLSVIIHHCQTDSRACGTVTKKSGLTKTWQGKFFISVAGEVYIRQNVNETSSRILTDLRVTNSSRRIQNVSLYLSQTCVEGAQDNATSNRVLLGEFQVGTPLNARRFRNDGVNLTTGTPEKFLVMNDNGTLHCAELRQLEAKRVSAVIGMKGVKGYLNFSQISPFDPTIFTIFLTNLNKLAKAYHVHNFPVPQQRTAKDMLCSNDNLGGHWNPFGLDTSSTSYPKFPNGTHDHYEVGDLSGRHGSLADMNEFEKTFKDWNLPLFGTNSIVGRSVVIHHPNSSRWLCGSIGYPGEVKTAVAIFTSPVAGRIMFKQLANNPYSDVTIFLELSYVNSSALVTDGHNWHVHEYPISSESDSDTSICSTTMGHFNPFKVDVKNLYKTECSPESPFRCEIGDYASKHKAINLPNRTGTVNTKSFFTDTTSALDGQRSIFPRSVVIHGKNYSSTRLACANLTLLHSVQLRTDAWMGVGKLNGNVTFKQVSNLDPTVIQTNLMDINGNAKNYFINTLPIKNGSSACSDANVEGHYNPFSVNMSLSPAPGNGT
;
A
#
# COMPACT_ATOMS: atom_id res chain seq x y z
N THR A 1 -1.64 17.31 -22.98
CA THR A 1 -0.61 16.44 -23.58
C THR A 1 0.64 17.25 -23.71
N GLY A 2 1.73 16.86 -23.04
CA GLY A 2 3.02 17.50 -23.30
C GLY A 2 3.41 17.22 -24.74
N GLY A 3 3.64 18.28 -25.52
CA GLY A 3 4.22 18.15 -26.86
C GLY A 3 5.66 17.63 -26.76
N GLU A 4 6.20 17.18 -27.89
CA GLU A 4 7.65 16.96 -28.02
C GLU A 4 8.35 18.30 -27.74
N ILE A 5 9.09 18.39 -26.62
CA ILE A 5 9.74 19.64 -26.19
C ILE A 5 10.96 19.91 -27.06
N TYR A 6 11.68 18.86 -27.45
CA TYR A 6 12.86 18.98 -28.31
C TYR A 6 13.21 17.64 -28.97
N ARG A 7 13.75 17.71 -30.20
CA ARG A 7 14.25 16.54 -30.95
C ARG A 7 15.77 16.57 -31.02
N PHE A 8 16.39 15.45 -30.66
CA PHE A 8 17.82 15.24 -30.86
C PHE A 8 18.01 14.14 -31.93
N VAL A 9 19.00 14.29 -32.80
CA VAL A 9 19.36 13.28 -33.82
C VAL A 9 20.84 12.97 -33.69
N GLY A 10 21.17 11.73 -33.33
CA GLY A 10 22.54 11.25 -33.21
C GLY A 10 22.88 10.25 -34.31
N ASN A 11 24.02 10.43 -34.99
CA ASN A 11 24.48 9.57 -36.08
C ASN A 11 25.49 8.47 -35.65
N GLY A 12 25.60 8.12 -34.37
CA GLY A 12 26.49 7.04 -33.94
C GLY A 12 26.57 6.81 -32.43
N MET A 13 27.17 5.67 -32.03
CA MET A 13 27.26 5.18 -30.64
C MET A 13 28.09 6.05 -29.67
N HIS A 14 28.85 7.04 -30.18
CA HIS A 14 29.81 7.83 -29.38
C HIS A 14 29.91 9.30 -29.78
N SER A 15 28.89 9.90 -30.40
CA SER A 15 28.90 11.34 -30.66
C SER A 15 28.46 12.14 -29.42
N SER A 16 29.31 13.03 -28.91
CA SER A 16 28.88 14.08 -28.00
C SER A 16 28.04 15.08 -28.79
N LEU A 17 26.74 15.12 -28.55
CA LEU A 17 25.87 16.08 -29.21
C LEU A 17 25.83 17.39 -28.40
N ASN A 18 26.23 18.50 -29.03
CA ASN A 18 26.17 19.81 -28.39
C ASN A 18 24.85 20.50 -28.75
N TYR A 19 23.94 20.57 -27.78
CA TYR A 19 22.65 21.24 -27.90
C TYR A 19 22.47 22.31 -26.80
N SER A 20 23.44 23.22 -26.69
CA SER A 20 23.36 24.34 -25.73
C SER A 20 22.13 25.22 -25.93
N ASP A 21 21.56 25.26 -27.14
CA ASP A 21 20.35 26.02 -27.46
C ASP A 21 19.11 25.51 -26.71
N PHE A 22 19.06 24.23 -26.36
CA PHE A 22 17.96 23.66 -25.58
C PHE A 22 17.81 24.35 -24.21
N PHE A 23 18.93 24.64 -23.54
CA PHE A 23 18.93 25.31 -22.24
C PHE A 23 18.68 26.82 -22.32
N LYS A 24 18.48 27.39 -23.52
CA LYS A 24 18.02 28.77 -23.68
C LYS A 24 16.52 28.91 -23.37
N THR A 25 15.74 27.85 -23.59
CA THR A 25 14.29 27.84 -23.35
C THR A 25 13.90 27.05 -22.11
N GLU A 26 14.64 25.99 -21.78
CA GLU A 26 14.36 25.13 -20.63
C GLU A 26 15.46 25.25 -19.57
N SER A 27 15.08 25.70 -18.37
CA SER A 27 16.03 25.89 -17.26
C SER A 27 16.45 24.58 -16.57
N SER A 28 15.70 23.49 -16.76
CA SER A 28 15.97 22.20 -16.14
C SER A 28 15.37 21.03 -16.92
N LEU A 29 16.09 19.92 -17.01
CA LEU A 29 15.60 18.66 -17.57
C LEU A 29 14.92 17.76 -16.53
N SER A 30 14.91 18.16 -15.25
CA SER A 30 14.51 17.26 -14.17
C SER A 30 13.05 16.81 -14.30
N ASP A 31 12.83 15.50 -14.11
CA ASP A 31 11.52 14.82 -14.22
C ASP A 31 10.90 14.83 -15.64
N LEU A 32 11.63 15.26 -16.68
CA LEU A 32 11.19 15.09 -18.07
C LEU A 32 11.47 13.67 -18.54
N SER A 33 10.69 13.17 -19.49
CA SER A 33 10.94 11.88 -20.14
C SER A 33 11.72 12.06 -21.45
N VAL A 34 12.70 11.20 -21.68
CA VAL A 34 13.31 10.99 -23.00
C VAL A 34 12.63 9.79 -23.63
N ILE A 35 12.28 9.92 -24.91
CA ILE A 35 11.75 8.82 -25.73
C ILE A 35 12.71 8.63 -26.90
N ILE A 36 13.20 7.41 -27.06
CA ILE A 36 14.04 7.00 -28.18
C ILE A 36 13.18 6.12 -29.08
N HIS A 37 13.05 6.54 -30.34
CA HIS A 37 12.37 5.78 -31.37
C HIS A 37 13.38 4.88 -32.09
N HIS A 38 13.03 3.63 -32.31
CA HIS A 38 13.82 2.77 -33.19
C HIS A 38 13.62 3.21 -34.64
N CYS A 39 14.71 3.32 -35.42
CA CYS A 39 14.64 3.91 -36.75
C CYS A 39 13.90 3.05 -37.79
N GLN A 40 13.78 1.75 -37.54
CA GLN A 40 13.24 0.77 -38.50
C GLN A 40 11.97 0.06 -38.00
N THR A 41 11.57 0.29 -36.76
CA THR A 41 10.39 -0.35 -36.14
C THR A 41 9.65 0.68 -35.29
N ASP A 42 8.35 0.46 -35.05
CA ASP A 42 7.56 1.35 -34.18
C ASP A 42 7.88 1.22 -32.69
N SER A 43 8.94 0.48 -32.33
CA SER A 43 9.37 0.30 -30.94
C SER A 43 9.96 1.59 -30.38
N ARG A 44 9.69 1.81 -29.08
CA ARG A 44 10.12 3.00 -28.34
C ARG A 44 10.73 2.56 -27.03
N ALA A 45 11.84 3.17 -26.66
CA ALA A 45 12.38 3.11 -25.30
C ALA A 45 12.16 4.46 -24.63
N CYS A 46 11.89 4.48 -23.33
CA CYS A 46 11.73 5.73 -22.59
C CYS A 46 12.42 5.68 -21.22
N GLY A 47 12.74 6.86 -20.70
CA GLY A 47 13.32 7.00 -19.37
C GLY A 47 13.13 8.40 -18.83
N THR A 48 13.04 8.53 -17.51
CA THR A 48 12.94 9.84 -16.85
C THR A 48 14.32 10.40 -16.55
N VAL A 49 14.56 11.65 -16.94
CA VAL A 49 15.76 12.39 -16.59
C VAL A 49 15.69 12.75 -15.11
N THR A 50 16.59 12.15 -14.34
CA THR A 50 16.69 12.37 -12.89
C THR A 50 17.96 13.11 -12.57
N LYS A 51 17.90 13.99 -11.57
CA LYS A 51 19.08 14.71 -11.10
C LYS A 51 20.08 13.72 -10.52
N LYS A 52 21.36 13.84 -10.90
CA LYS A 52 22.43 12.92 -10.43
C LYS A 52 22.67 13.02 -8.92
N SER A 53 22.47 14.20 -8.34
CA SER A 53 22.65 14.47 -6.91
C SER A 53 21.65 15.51 -6.41
N GLY A 54 21.32 15.45 -5.12
CA GLY A 54 20.34 16.32 -4.49
C GLY A 54 18.99 15.62 -4.26
N LEU A 55 18.21 16.18 -3.35
CA LEU A 55 16.89 15.67 -2.99
C LEU A 55 15.81 16.51 -3.67
N THR A 56 14.72 15.86 -4.07
CA THR A 56 13.51 16.52 -4.55
C THR A 56 12.44 16.39 -3.49
N LYS A 57 11.94 17.51 -2.96
CA LYS A 57 10.75 17.52 -2.12
C LYS A 57 9.52 17.42 -3.02
N THR A 58 8.57 16.58 -2.63
CA THR A 58 7.29 16.44 -3.32
C THR A 58 6.16 16.75 -2.34
N TRP A 59 5.24 17.62 -2.74
CA TRP A 59 3.98 17.84 -2.05
C TRP A 59 2.83 17.34 -2.92
N GLN A 60 1.74 16.90 -2.29
CA GLN A 60 0.55 16.39 -2.95
C GLN A 60 -0.69 17.05 -2.36
N GLY A 61 -1.64 17.39 -3.22
CA GLY A 61 -3.03 17.59 -2.83
C GLY A 61 -3.98 16.79 -3.73
N LYS A 62 -5.15 16.45 -3.20
CA LYS A 62 -6.16 15.62 -3.86
C LYS A 62 -7.51 16.35 -3.88
N PHE A 63 -8.08 16.53 -5.07
CA PHE A 63 -9.43 17.07 -5.26
C PHE A 63 -10.42 15.95 -5.56
N PHE A 64 -11.67 16.11 -5.12
CA PHE A 64 -12.71 15.07 -5.22
C PHE A 64 -14.06 15.53 -5.80
N ILE A 65 -14.25 16.83 -6.04
CA ILE A 65 -15.54 17.40 -6.45
C ILE A 65 -15.37 18.22 -7.74
N SER A 66 -16.33 18.08 -8.67
CA SER A 66 -16.38 18.73 -10.00
C SER A 66 -15.19 18.42 -10.93
N VAL A 67 -13.99 18.75 -10.49
CA VAL A 67 -12.70 18.38 -11.05
C VAL A 67 -11.94 17.63 -9.95
N ALA A 68 -11.64 16.36 -10.20
CA ALA A 68 -11.05 15.46 -9.22
C ALA A 68 -9.72 14.88 -9.72
N GLY A 69 -8.86 14.50 -8.80
CA GLY A 69 -7.55 13.94 -9.10
C GLY A 69 -6.44 14.53 -8.24
N GLU A 70 -5.22 14.41 -8.72
CA GLU A 70 -4.03 14.69 -7.93
C GLU A 70 -3.24 15.86 -8.52
N VAL A 71 -2.69 16.68 -7.64
CA VAL A 71 -1.76 17.75 -7.96
C VAL A 71 -0.49 17.52 -7.14
N TYR A 72 0.65 17.53 -7.82
CA TYR A 72 1.96 17.39 -7.21
C TYR A 72 2.80 18.64 -7.44
N ILE A 73 3.46 19.12 -6.39
CA ILE A 73 4.48 20.17 -6.48
C ILE A 73 5.83 19.50 -6.23
N ARG A 74 6.78 19.65 -7.15
CA ARG A 74 8.13 19.09 -7.02
C ARG A 74 9.18 20.19 -7.06
N GLN A 75 9.97 20.30 -5.99
CA GLN A 75 11.03 21.29 -5.86
C GLN A 75 12.35 20.60 -5.49
N ASN A 76 13.42 20.91 -6.22
CA ASN A 76 14.74 20.42 -5.87
C ASN A 76 15.22 21.23 -4.65
N VAL A 77 15.83 20.58 -3.68
CA VAL A 77 16.41 21.28 -2.53
C VAL A 77 17.47 22.27 -3.03
N ASN A 78 17.44 23.48 -2.48
CA ASN A 78 18.28 24.64 -2.85
C ASN A 78 17.92 25.32 -4.19
N GLU A 79 16.82 24.97 -4.83
CA GLU A 79 16.29 25.67 -6.01
C GLU A 79 14.96 26.36 -5.67
N THR A 80 14.72 27.57 -6.20
CA THR A 80 13.45 28.30 -6.02
C THR A 80 12.39 27.87 -7.03
N SER A 81 12.81 27.37 -8.19
CA SER A 81 11.94 26.90 -9.26
C SER A 81 11.30 25.56 -8.90
N SER A 82 9.99 25.49 -9.05
CA SER A 82 9.17 24.30 -8.80
C SER A 82 8.44 23.85 -10.05
N ARG A 83 8.10 22.56 -10.06
CA ARG A 83 7.37 21.91 -11.14
C ARG A 83 6.01 21.48 -10.61
N ILE A 84 4.94 21.81 -11.33
CA ILE A 84 3.57 21.46 -10.97
C ILE A 84 3.10 20.37 -11.93
N LEU A 85 2.75 19.21 -11.41
CA LEU A 85 2.25 18.07 -12.17
C LEU A 85 0.79 17.83 -11.78
N THR A 86 -0.10 17.69 -12.74
CA THR A 86 -1.51 17.44 -12.48
C THR A 86 -2.01 16.21 -13.24
N ASP A 87 -2.87 15.44 -12.58
CA ASP A 87 -3.70 14.39 -13.20
C ASP A 87 -5.14 14.65 -12.76
N LEU A 88 -5.74 15.68 -13.37
CA LEU A 88 -7.07 16.18 -13.05
C LEU A 88 -8.06 15.76 -14.13
N ARG A 89 -9.26 15.38 -13.70
CA ARG A 89 -10.36 14.98 -14.58
C ARG A 89 -11.68 15.58 -14.13
N VAL A 90 -12.55 15.93 -15.06
CA VAL A 90 -13.93 16.26 -14.71
C VAL A 90 -14.63 15.02 -14.16
N THR A 91 -15.43 15.19 -13.11
CA THR A 91 -16.24 14.08 -12.56
C THR A 91 -17.51 13.83 -13.38
N ASN A 92 -17.85 14.74 -14.30
CA ASN A 92 -18.95 14.62 -15.24
C ASN A 92 -18.44 14.88 -16.67
N SER A 93 -18.40 13.83 -17.50
CA SER A 93 -17.91 13.85 -18.88
C SER A 93 -18.78 14.60 -19.88
N SER A 94 -20.02 14.96 -19.52
CA SER A 94 -20.83 15.87 -20.34
C SER A 94 -20.30 17.31 -20.32
N ARG A 95 -19.41 17.66 -19.39
CA ARG A 95 -18.63 18.90 -19.45
C ARG A 95 -17.54 18.78 -20.52
N ARG A 96 -17.43 19.80 -21.38
CA ARG A 96 -16.29 19.95 -22.30
C ARG A 96 -14.98 20.02 -21.51
N ILE A 97 -13.86 19.63 -22.14
CA ILE A 97 -12.52 19.83 -21.56
C ILE A 97 -12.35 21.30 -21.19
N GLN A 98 -12.05 21.57 -19.91
CA GLN A 98 -11.89 22.93 -19.37
C GLN A 98 -10.47 23.14 -18.87
N ASN A 99 -10.08 24.42 -18.77
CA ASN A 99 -8.89 24.82 -18.04
C ASN A 99 -9.30 25.26 -16.63
N VAL A 100 -8.46 24.95 -15.65
CA VAL A 100 -8.60 25.43 -14.27
C VAL A 100 -7.34 26.19 -13.88
N SER A 101 -7.50 27.24 -13.07
CA SER A 101 -6.35 27.93 -12.48
C SER A 101 -6.08 27.36 -11.09
N LEU A 102 -4.82 27.02 -10.80
CA LEU A 102 -4.41 26.54 -9.49
C LEU A 102 -3.62 27.61 -8.74
N TYR A 103 -3.84 27.68 -7.44
CA TYR A 103 -3.19 28.63 -6.54
C TYR A 103 -2.73 27.93 -5.26
N LEU A 104 -1.75 28.51 -4.60
CA LEU A 104 -1.38 28.23 -3.22
C LEU A 104 -1.96 29.31 -2.29
N SER A 105 -2.45 28.88 -1.11
CA SER A 105 -3.07 29.77 -0.13
C SER A 105 -2.92 29.25 1.31
N GLN A 106 -2.73 30.16 2.29
CA GLN A 106 -2.73 29.83 3.73
C GLN A 106 -4.11 29.41 4.23
N THR A 107 -5.17 29.93 3.59
CA THR A 107 -6.56 29.68 3.95
C THR A 107 -7.29 28.97 2.83
N CYS A 108 -8.27 28.16 3.21
CA CYS A 108 -9.21 27.57 2.28
C CYS A 108 -10.55 28.31 2.36
N VAL A 109 -11.02 28.82 1.22
CA VAL A 109 -12.37 29.37 1.04
C VAL A 109 -12.98 28.66 -0.16
N GLU A 110 -13.99 27.83 0.08
CA GLU A 110 -14.76 27.15 -0.97
C GLU A 110 -16.03 27.95 -1.32
N GLY A 111 -16.43 27.94 -2.59
CA GLY A 111 -17.68 28.56 -3.04
C GLY A 111 -17.53 29.57 -4.19
N ALA A 112 -18.60 30.32 -4.46
CA ALA A 112 -18.65 31.30 -5.54
C ALA A 112 -18.02 32.63 -5.10
N GLN A 113 -17.00 33.07 -5.83
CA GLN A 113 -16.28 34.35 -5.69
C GLN A 113 -15.81 34.74 -4.29
N ASP A 114 -14.49 34.66 -4.09
CA ASP A 114 -13.79 35.45 -3.09
C ASP A 114 -13.05 36.58 -3.82
N ASN A 115 -13.38 37.84 -3.50
CA ASN A 115 -12.68 39.02 -4.03
C ASN A 115 -11.28 39.21 -3.43
N ALA A 116 -10.88 38.40 -2.44
CA ALA A 116 -9.55 38.43 -1.84
C ALA A 116 -8.57 37.51 -2.58
N THR A 117 -8.19 37.88 -3.81
CA THR A 117 -7.09 37.22 -4.55
C THR A 117 -5.69 37.66 -4.09
N SER A 118 -5.60 38.69 -3.25
CA SER A 118 -4.36 39.40 -2.92
C SER A 118 -3.30 38.59 -2.15
N ASN A 119 -3.64 37.42 -1.60
CA ASN A 119 -2.72 36.55 -0.85
C ASN A 119 -2.49 35.17 -1.47
N ARG A 120 -2.82 34.97 -2.75
CA ARG A 120 -2.69 33.66 -3.43
C ARG A 120 -1.51 33.66 -4.39
N VAL A 121 -0.70 32.59 -4.37
CA VAL A 121 0.38 32.41 -5.34
C VAL A 121 -0.14 31.58 -6.50
N LEU A 122 -0.17 32.16 -7.70
CA LEU A 122 -0.60 31.46 -8.92
C LEU A 122 0.41 30.35 -9.28
N LEU A 123 -0.09 29.12 -9.41
CA LEU A 123 0.67 27.97 -9.91
C LEU A 123 0.58 27.81 -11.43
N GLY A 124 -0.46 28.37 -12.05
CA GLY A 124 -0.70 28.35 -13.50
C GLY A 124 -2.11 27.93 -13.88
N GLU A 125 -2.32 27.80 -15.20
CA GLU A 125 -3.54 27.22 -15.78
C GLU A 125 -3.29 25.81 -16.30
N PHE A 126 -4.22 24.90 -16.03
CA PHE A 126 -4.06 23.47 -16.26
C PHE A 126 -5.25 22.92 -17.02
N GLN A 127 -4.98 22.14 -18.08
CA GLN A 127 -6.02 21.39 -18.79
C GLN A 127 -6.54 20.23 -17.93
N VAL A 128 -7.85 20.06 -17.90
CA VAL A 128 -8.52 18.96 -17.20
C VAL A 128 -8.95 17.88 -18.20
N GLY A 129 -8.63 16.61 -17.91
CA GLY A 129 -9.05 15.48 -18.72
C GLY A 129 -10.51 15.07 -18.48
N THR A 130 -10.93 13.99 -19.14
CA THR A 130 -12.18 13.29 -18.81
C THR A 130 -11.86 11.96 -18.10
N PRO A 131 -12.83 11.29 -17.46
CA PRO A 131 -12.57 10.01 -16.81
C PRO A 131 -12.00 8.95 -17.78
N LEU A 132 -12.45 8.94 -19.03
CA LEU A 132 -12.00 8.02 -20.08
C LEU A 132 -10.72 8.49 -20.79
N ASN A 133 -10.48 9.80 -20.82
CA ASN A 133 -9.32 10.41 -21.46
C ASN A 133 -8.59 11.29 -20.44
N ALA A 134 -7.83 10.64 -19.56
CA ALA A 134 -7.01 11.33 -18.58
C ALA A 134 -6.03 12.27 -19.30
N ARG A 135 -5.90 13.50 -18.80
CA ARG A 135 -4.89 14.45 -19.27
C ARG A 135 -3.97 14.79 -18.11
N ARG A 136 -2.71 14.39 -18.27
CA ARG A 136 -1.63 14.84 -17.40
C ARG A 136 -1.05 16.14 -17.94
N PHE A 137 -0.82 17.10 -17.06
CA PHE A 137 -0.25 18.39 -17.40
C PHE A 137 0.96 18.69 -16.52
N ARG A 138 1.88 19.48 -17.06
CA ARG A 138 3.10 19.92 -16.39
C ARG A 138 3.25 21.42 -16.60
N ASN A 139 3.53 22.14 -15.53
CA ASN A 139 3.95 23.54 -15.58
C ASN A 139 5.28 23.70 -14.84
N ASP A 140 6.26 24.32 -15.49
CA ASP A 140 7.61 24.52 -14.99
C ASP A 140 7.85 25.99 -14.63
N GLY A 141 8.89 26.29 -13.85
CA GLY A 141 9.31 27.66 -13.59
C GLY A 141 8.51 28.40 -12.51
N VAL A 142 7.68 27.71 -11.73
CA VAL A 142 6.92 28.34 -10.65
C VAL A 142 7.86 28.65 -9.48
N ASN A 143 8.12 29.94 -9.25
CA ASN A 143 9.02 30.37 -8.17
C ASN A 143 8.31 30.33 -6.82
N LEU A 144 8.74 29.40 -5.96
CA LEU A 144 8.30 29.30 -4.57
C LEU A 144 9.45 29.77 -3.68
N THR A 145 9.33 30.98 -3.13
CA THR A 145 10.37 31.65 -2.33
C THR A 145 10.50 31.10 -0.91
N THR A 146 9.50 30.36 -0.41
CA THR A 146 9.51 29.71 0.89
C THR A 146 9.66 28.20 0.74
N GLY A 147 10.63 27.59 1.44
CA GLY A 147 10.96 26.15 1.35
C GLY A 147 9.86 25.16 1.84
N THR A 148 8.69 25.69 2.16
CA THR A 148 7.40 24.99 2.32
C THR A 148 6.35 25.81 1.56
N PRO A 149 5.64 25.20 0.60
CA PRO A 149 4.48 25.83 -0.01
C PRO A 149 3.38 26.05 1.04
N GLU A 150 2.47 26.96 0.73
CA GLU A 150 1.26 27.26 1.50
C GLU A 150 0.45 25.99 1.89
N LYS A 151 -0.39 26.07 2.91
CA LYS A 151 -1.13 24.91 3.46
C LYS A 151 -2.17 24.30 2.50
N PHE A 152 -2.74 25.09 1.60
CA PHE A 152 -3.82 24.64 0.73
C PHE A 152 -3.52 24.91 -0.75
N LEU A 153 -3.95 23.97 -1.59
CA LEU A 153 -4.21 24.21 -3.00
C LEU A 153 -5.63 24.73 -3.16
N VAL A 154 -5.78 25.79 -3.94
CA VAL A 154 -7.07 26.35 -4.33
C VAL A 154 -7.19 26.25 -5.84
N MET A 155 -8.25 25.59 -6.30
CA MET A 155 -8.59 25.46 -7.71
C MET A 155 -9.75 26.37 -8.04
N ASN A 156 -9.59 27.21 -9.05
CA ASN A 156 -10.67 28.00 -9.63
C ASN A 156 -11.22 27.29 -10.88
N ASP A 157 -12.44 26.77 -10.77
CA ASP A 157 -13.23 26.19 -11.85
C ASP A 157 -14.35 27.18 -12.22
N ASN A 158 -14.09 28.00 -13.25
CA ASN A 158 -15.05 28.97 -13.80
C ASN A 158 -15.74 29.86 -12.75
N GLY A 159 -14.97 30.40 -11.80
CA GLY A 159 -15.44 31.28 -10.72
C GLY A 159 -15.83 30.57 -9.42
N THR A 160 -15.84 29.24 -9.42
CA THR A 160 -16.06 28.42 -8.22
C THR A 160 -14.72 27.96 -7.66
N LEU A 161 -14.50 28.18 -6.36
CA LEU A 161 -13.29 27.79 -5.67
C LEU A 161 -13.46 26.43 -4.98
N HIS A 162 -12.48 25.56 -5.18
CA HIS A 162 -12.36 24.25 -4.52
C HIS A 162 -11.02 24.17 -3.81
N CYS A 163 -10.97 23.52 -2.64
CA CYS A 163 -9.73 23.37 -1.89
C CYS A 163 -9.24 21.93 -1.80
N ALA A 164 -7.93 21.79 -1.63
CA ALA A 164 -7.31 20.57 -1.14
C ALA A 164 -6.19 20.93 -0.16
N GLU A 165 -6.10 20.17 0.94
CA GLU A 165 -4.93 20.25 1.81
C GLU A 165 -3.69 19.82 1.04
N LEU A 166 -2.64 20.63 1.10
CA LEU A 166 -1.35 20.32 0.51
C LEU A 166 -0.44 19.72 1.58
N ARG A 167 0.05 18.50 1.34
CA ARG A 167 0.94 17.80 2.27
C ARG A 167 2.24 17.43 1.61
N GLN A 168 3.33 17.54 2.36
CA GLN A 168 4.60 16.96 1.92
C GLN A 168 4.47 15.43 1.93
N LEU A 169 4.91 14.79 0.86
CA LEU A 169 5.01 13.34 0.80
C LEU A 169 6.27 12.90 1.52
N GLU A 170 6.09 12.10 2.56
CA GLU A 170 7.19 11.41 3.24
C GLU A 170 7.61 10.18 2.44
N ALA A 171 8.92 9.91 2.42
CA ALA A 171 9.46 8.72 1.78
C ALA A 171 8.90 7.46 2.46
N LYS A 172 8.40 6.51 1.68
CA LYS A 172 7.98 5.21 2.20
C LYS A 172 9.20 4.33 2.36
N ARG A 173 9.47 3.90 3.59
CA ARG A 173 10.50 2.92 3.95
C ARG A 173 9.83 1.75 4.64
N VAL A 174 9.89 0.57 4.05
CA VAL A 174 9.22 -0.64 4.55
C VAL A 174 10.15 -1.84 4.49
N SER A 175 9.89 -2.83 5.32
CA SER A 175 10.74 -4.02 5.44
C SER A 175 9.91 -5.29 5.46
N ALA A 176 10.43 -6.34 4.81
CA ALA A 176 10.03 -7.71 5.05
C ALA A 176 11.15 -8.42 5.81
N VAL A 177 10.90 -8.76 7.07
CA VAL A 177 11.86 -9.49 7.92
C VAL A 177 11.73 -10.99 7.62
N ILE A 178 12.86 -11.65 7.40
CA ILE A 178 12.94 -13.10 7.20
C ILE A 178 13.61 -13.71 8.43
N GLY A 179 12.83 -14.47 9.19
CA GLY A 179 13.28 -15.22 10.36
C GLY A 179 12.53 -16.53 10.39
N MET A 180 12.99 -17.52 9.62
CA MET A 180 12.36 -18.85 9.58
C MET A 180 13.40 -19.92 9.20
N LYS A 181 13.26 -21.14 9.72
CA LYS A 181 14.04 -22.32 9.31
C LYS A 181 15.56 -22.11 9.35
N GLY A 182 16.05 -21.35 10.33
CA GLY A 182 17.46 -21.03 10.53
C GLY A 182 17.97 -19.83 9.71
N VAL A 183 17.21 -19.32 8.75
CA VAL A 183 17.59 -18.14 7.96
C VAL A 183 17.19 -16.85 8.66
N LYS A 184 18.11 -15.88 8.69
CA LYS A 184 17.89 -14.53 9.24
C LYS A 184 18.22 -13.47 8.21
N GLY A 185 17.41 -12.42 8.18
CA GLY A 185 17.68 -11.26 7.35
C GLY A 185 16.43 -10.42 7.07
N TYR A 186 16.51 -9.60 6.03
CA TYR A 186 15.43 -8.72 5.62
C TYR A 186 15.54 -8.32 4.14
N LEU A 187 14.42 -7.82 3.62
CA LEU A 187 14.37 -7.00 2.42
C LEU A 187 13.84 -5.63 2.82
N ASN A 188 14.65 -4.58 2.66
CA ASN A 188 14.27 -3.20 2.94
C ASN A 188 13.98 -2.48 1.62
N PHE A 189 12.83 -1.81 1.51
CA PHE A 189 12.39 -1.07 0.35
C PHE A 189 12.23 0.41 0.71
N SER A 190 12.68 1.31 -0.17
CA SER A 190 12.60 2.75 0.01
C SER A 190 12.21 3.44 -1.29
N GLN A 191 11.14 4.23 -1.27
CA GLN A 191 10.71 5.05 -2.39
C GLN A 191 10.41 6.48 -1.90
N ILE A 192 11.04 7.48 -2.51
CA ILE A 192 10.95 8.88 -2.06
C ILE A 192 9.59 9.48 -2.42
N SER A 193 9.12 9.23 -3.64
CA SER A 193 7.80 9.67 -4.11
C SER A 193 7.30 8.72 -5.22
N PRO A 194 6.04 8.84 -5.67
CA PRO A 194 5.51 8.05 -6.79
C PRO A 194 6.28 8.19 -8.11
N PHE A 195 7.11 9.23 -8.25
CA PHE A 195 7.90 9.50 -9.45
C PHE A 195 9.34 8.98 -9.37
N ASP A 196 9.73 8.49 -8.19
CA ASP A 196 11.08 7.98 -7.95
C ASP A 196 11.06 6.44 -7.98
N PRO A 197 12.14 5.79 -8.42
CA PRO A 197 12.25 4.35 -8.36
C PRO A 197 12.38 3.87 -6.92
N THR A 198 11.99 2.62 -6.69
CA THR A 198 12.19 1.95 -5.42
C THR A 198 13.63 1.45 -5.35
N ILE A 199 14.35 1.88 -4.32
CA ILE A 199 15.63 1.29 -3.93
C ILE A 199 15.34 0.20 -2.92
N PHE A 200 15.84 -1.00 -3.15
CA PHE A 200 15.69 -2.07 -2.16
C PHE A 200 17.00 -2.81 -1.90
N THR A 201 17.21 -3.16 -0.63
CA THR A 201 18.40 -3.87 -0.13
C THR A 201 17.95 -5.20 0.44
N ILE A 202 18.58 -6.28 -0.02
CA ILE A 202 18.43 -7.62 0.54
C ILE A 202 19.64 -7.89 1.42
N PHE A 203 19.42 -8.40 2.62
CA PHE A 203 20.44 -8.97 3.49
C PHE A 203 19.92 -10.29 4.04
N LEU A 204 20.57 -11.42 3.72
CA LEU A 204 20.16 -12.76 4.15
C LEU A 204 21.39 -13.58 4.54
N THR A 205 21.29 -14.31 5.65
CA THR A 205 22.36 -15.16 6.19
C THR A 205 21.86 -16.59 6.40
N ASN A 206 22.80 -17.55 6.45
CA ASN A 206 22.51 -18.96 6.69
C ASN A 206 21.59 -19.60 5.63
N LEU A 207 21.70 -19.17 4.37
CA LEU A 207 20.91 -19.69 3.25
C LEU A 207 21.26 -21.14 2.92
N ASN A 208 22.44 -21.63 3.31
CA ASN A 208 22.90 -23.01 3.09
C ASN A 208 22.78 -23.48 1.63
N LYS A 209 22.84 -22.55 0.65
CA LYS A 209 22.64 -22.83 -0.78
C LYS A 209 21.25 -23.40 -1.12
N LEU A 210 20.28 -23.22 -0.22
CA LEU A 210 18.92 -23.73 -0.37
C LEU A 210 17.95 -22.71 -0.96
N ALA A 211 18.38 -21.46 -1.22
CA ALA A 211 17.57 -20.44 -1.90
C ALA A 211 17.85 -20.42 -3.41
N LYS A 212 16.85 -20.03 -4.20
CA LYS A 212 17.01 -19.78 -5.64
C LYS A 212 16.28 -18.51 -6.09
N ALA A 213 14.95 -18.49 -5.96
CA ALA A 213 14.14 -17.37 -6.43
C ALA A 213 13.46 -16.65 -5.27
N TYR A 214 13.11 -15.39 -5.46
CA TYR A 214 12.44 -14.53 -4.49
C TYR A 214 11.48 -13.58 -5.21
N HIS A 215 10.27 -13.44 -4.66
CA HIS A 215 9.19 -12.69 -5.29
C HIS A 215 8.34 -11.97 -4.25
N VAL A 216 7.63 -10.92 -4.66
CA VAL A 216 6.50 -10.36 -3.90
C VAL A 216 5.23 -11.14 -4.25
N HIS A 217 4.53 -11.60 -3.23
CA HIS A 217 3.28 -12.37 -3.32
C HIS A 217 2.07 -11.52 -2.92
N ASN A 218 0.87 -12.04 -3.18
CA ASN A 218 -0.36 -11.25 -3.07
C ASN A 218 -0.75 -10.87 -1.64
N PHE A 219 -0.58 -11.77 -0.67
CA PHE A 219 -1.15 -11.63 0.68
C PHE A 219 -0.10 -11.56 1.79
N PRO A 220 -0.36 -10.88 2.92
CA PRO A 220 0.52 -10.90 4.08
C PRO A 220 0.62 -12.30 4.70
N VAL A 221 1.73 -12.57 5.39
CA VAL A 221 1.94 -13.80 6.14
C VAL A 221 0.99 -13.86 7.34
N PRO A 222 0.17 -14.91 7.49
CA PRO A 222 -0.71 -15.06 8.63
C PRO A 222 0.05 -15.51 9.88
N GLN A 223 -0.55 -15.33 11.06
CA GLN A 223 -0.04 -15.97 12.28
C GLN A 223 -0.10 -17.50 12.19
N GLN A 224 0.87 -18.16 12.82
CA GLN A 224 0.83 -19.60 13.03
C GLN A 224 -0.24 -19.96 14.06
N ARG A 225 -1.16 -20.86 13.70
CA ARG A 225 -2.24 -21.35 14.56
C ARG A 225 -1.95 -22.76 15.07
N THR A 226 -1.27 -23.56 14.27
CA THR A 226 -0.89 -24.94 14.63
C THR A 226 0.56 -25.24 14.28
N ALA A 227 1.13 -26.25 14.93
CA ALA A 227 2.48 -26.74 14.63
C ALA A 227 2.65 -27.25 13.18
N LYS A 228 1.54 -27.60 12.50
CA LYS A 228 1.55 -28.14 11.13
C LYS A 228 1.35 -27.07 10.06
N ASP A 229 1.10 -25.82 10.44
CA ASP A 229 0.78 -24.76 9.48
C ASP A 229 1.97 -24.45 8.58
N MET A 230 1.72 -24.47 7.27
CA MET A 230 2.68 -24.01 6.27
C MET A 230 2.45 -22.53 5.97
N LEU A 231 3.06 -21.64 6.76
CA LEU A 231 2.85 -20.18 6.63
C LEU A 231 3.06 -19.65 5.21
N CYS A 232 4.08 -20.16 4.52
CA CYS A 232 4.43 -19.71 3.18
C CYS A 232 3.63 -20.39 2.06
N SER A 233 2.60 -21.18 2.36
CA SER A 233 1.83 -21.94 1.36
C SER A 233 1.12 -21.05 0.33
N ASN A 234 0.68 -21.67 -0.77
CA ASN A 234 -0.14 -20.99 -1.77
C ASN A 234 -1.47 -20.46 -1.19
N ASP A 235 -2.13 -21.26 -0.35
CA ASP A 235 -3.39 -20.86 0.26
C ASP A 235 -3.26 -19.65 1.20
N ASN A 236 -2.08 -19.45 1.80
CA ASN A 236 -1.82 -18.31 2.67
C ASN A 236 -1.37 -17.06 1.90
N LEU A 237 -0.42 -17.18 0.96
CA LEU A 237 0.23 -16.00 0.36
C LEU A 237 -0.24 -15.69 -1.07
N GLY A 238 -0.95 -16.61 -1.71
CA GLY A 238 -1.34 -16.49 -3.13
C GLY A 238 -0.16 -16.56 -4.08
N GLY A 239 -0.41 -16.31 -5.37
CA GLY A 239 0.63 -16.26 -6.42
C GLY A 239 1.52 -15.02 -6.32
N HIS A 240 2.34 -14.79 -7.34
CA HIS A 240 3.13 -13.56 -7.47
C HIS A 240 2.21 -12.35 -7.66
N TRP A 241 2.70 -11.17 -7.28
CA TRP A 241 2.00 -9.92 -7.54
C TRP A 241 2.11 -9.54 -9.02
N ASN A 242 1.02 -9.70 -9.77
CA ASN A 242 0.96 -9.48 -11.21
C ASN A 242 -0.28 -8.64 -11.60
N PRO A 243 -0.29 -7.33 -11.28
CA PRO A 243 -1.44 -6.46 -11.53
C PRO A 243 -1.76 -6.28 -13.01
N PHE A 244 -0.80 -6.51 -13.90
CA PHE A 244 -0.95 -6.31 -15.34
C PHE A 244 -1.27 -7.62 -16.09
N GLY A 245 -1.43 -8.73 -15.37
CA GLY A 245 -1.81 -10.02 -15.97
C GLY A 245 -0.81 -10.53 -17.01
N LEU A 246 0.48 -10.29 -16.80
CA LEU A 246 1.52 -10.77 -17.72
C LEU A 246 1.51 -12.31 -17.77
N ASP A 247 1.56 -12.86 -18.97
CA ASP A 247 1.64 -14.31 -19.17
C ASP A 247 3.09 -14.79 -19.00
N THR A 248 3.38 -15.35 -17.83
CA THR A 248 4.72 -15.90 -17.50
C THR A 248 5.05 -17.19 -18.24
N SER A 249 4.06 -17.82 -18.89
CA SER A 249 4.27 -19.04 -19.68
C SER A 249 4.66 -18.74 -21.13
N SER A 250 4.44 -17.50 -21.59
CA SER A 250 4.81 -17.04 -22.92
C SER A 250 6.32 -17.17 -23.15
N THR A 251 6.70 -17.51 -24.38
CA THR A 251 8.10 -17.51 -24.82
C THR A 251 8.72 -16.11 -24.84
N SER A 252 7.88 -15.06 -24.86
CA SER A 252 8.31 -13.66 -24.77
C SER A 252 8.61 -13.21 -23.34
N TYR A 253 8.19 -13.96 -22.31
CA TYR A 253 8.49 -13.62 -20.92
C TYR A 253 10.01 -13.80 -20.67
N PRO A 254 10.73 -12.77 -20.20
CA PRO A 254 12.18 -12.88 -20.05
C PRO A 254 12.57 -13.89 -18.95
N LYS A 255 13.48 -14.81 -19.28
CA LYS A 255 13.94 -15.87 -18.34
C LYS A 255 15.16 -15.47 -17.51
N PHE A 256 15.83 -14.40 -17.89
CA PHE A 256 17.03 -13.87 -17.24
C PHE A 256 16.88 -12.35 -17.08
N PRO A 257 17.76 -11.67 -16.33
CA PRO A 257 17.80 -10.20 -16.19
C PRO A 257 18.16 -9.44 -17.49
N ASN A 258 17.49 -9.74 -18.60
CA ASN A 258 17.75 -9.19 -19.93
C ASN A 258 16.58 -8.38 -20.50
N GLY A 259 15.46 -8.27 -19.77
CA GLY A 259 14.33 -7.40 -20.10
C GLY A 259 14.38 -6.07 -19.36
N THR A 260 13.58 -5.10 -19.81
CA THR A 260 13.27 -3.91 -19.03
C THR A 260 12.36 -4.28 -17.85
N HIS A 261 12.32 -3.47 -16.79
CA HIS A 261 11.62 -3.84 -15.55
C HIS A 261 10.10 -4.05 -15.71
N ASP A 262 9.50 -3.47 -16.74
CA ASP A 262 8.09 -3.59 -17.10
C ASP A 262 7.74 -4.91 -17.83
N HIS A 263 8.73 -5.66 -18.32
CA HIS A 263 8.51 -6.97 -18.96
C HIS A 263 8.26 -8.12 -17.96
N TYR A 264 8.40 -7.87 -16.66
CA TYR A 264 8.26 -8.88 -15.61
C TYR A 264 7.04 -8.56 -14.74
N GLU A 265 6.46 -9.59 -14.12
CA GLU A 265 5.44 -9.38 -13.08
C GLU A 265 5.98 -8.41 -12.03
N VAL A 266 5.16 -7.49 -11.52
CA VAL A 266 5.62 -6.52 -10.49
C VAL A 266 6.30 -7.21 -9.31
N GLY A 267 5.86 -8.42 -8.96
CA GLY A 267 6.46 -9.24 -7.92
C GLY A 267 7.68 -10.08 -8.30
N ASP A 268 8.04 -10.23 -9.58
CA ASP A 268 9.17 -11.07 -10.01
C ASP A 268 10.52 -10.36 -9.85
N LEU A 269 11.05 -10.39 -8.62
CA LEU A 269 12.32 -9.75 -8.30
C LEU A 269 13.52 -10.53 -8.82
N SER A 270 13.48 -11.86 -8.78
CA SER A 270 14.57 -12.71 -9.29
C SER A 270 14.76 -12.62 -10.80
N GLY A 271 13.66 -12.57 -11.56
CA GLY A 271 13.71 -12.38 -13.01
C GLY A 271 14.40 -11.06 -13.38
N ARG A 272 14.13 -9.98 -12.62
CA ARG A 272 14.72 -8.65 -12.85
C ARG A 272 16.14 -8.48 -12.32
N HIS A 273 16.44 -9.03 -11.14
CA HIS A 273 17.65 -8.66 -10.37
C HIS A 273 18.63 -9.82 -10.15
N GLY A 274 18.30 -11.02 -10.64
CA GLY A 274 19.11 -12.21 -10.53
C GLY A 274 18.73 -13.12 -9.35
N SER A 275 19.27 -14.33 -9.36
CA SER A 275 18.93 -15.43 -8.44
C SER A 275 19.80 -15.45 -7.17
N LEU A 276 19.29 -16.07 -6.11
CA LEU A 276 19.98 -16.40 -4.86
C LEU A 276 20.67 -17.78 -4.86
N ALA A 277 20.74 -18.45 -6.02
CA ALA A 277 21.30 -19.79 -6.14
C ALA A 277 22.74 -19.86 -5.61
N ASP A 278 23.07 -20.97 -4.94
CA ASP A 278 24.41 -21.30 -4.43
C ASP A 278 24.98 -20.36 -3.35
N MET A 279 24.18 -19.43 -2.85
CA MET A 279 24.59 -18.48 -1.82
C MET A 279 24.39 -19.03 -0.41
N ASN A 280 25.33 -18.73 0.48
CA ASN A 280 25.17 -18.92 1.93
C ASN A 280 24.78 -17.62 2.64
N GLU A 281 25.28 -16.50 2.14
CA GLU A 281 24.96 -15.15 2.55
C GLU A 281 24.76 -14.31 1.29
N PHE A 282 23.86 -13.34 1.35
CA PHE A 282 23.60 -12.43 0.24
C PHE A 282 23.30 -11.03 0.76
N GLU A 283 24.08 -10.07 0.31
CA GLU A 283 23.84 -8.66 0.52
C GLU A 283 23.93 -7.90 -0.80
N LYS A 284 22.84 -7.24 -1.20
CA LYS A 284 22.85 -6.43 -2.42
C LYS A 284 21.76 -5.36 -2.39
N THR A 285 22.07 -4.20 -2.99
CA THR A 285 21.11 -3.11 -3.21
C THR A 285 20.80 -2.99 -4.69
N PHE A 286 19.53 -2.81 -5.00
CA PHE A 286 18.99 -2.69 -6.35
C PHE A 286 18.13 -1.44 -6.49
N LYS A 287 17.96 -0.98 -7.73
CA LYS A 287 17.08 0.11 -8.13
C LYS A 287 16.03 -0.46 -9.07
N ASP A 288 14.76 -0.37 -8.72
CA ASP A 288 13.63 -0.93 -9.48
C ASP A 288 12.63 0.17 -9.84
N TRP A 289 12.22 0.19 -11.11
CA TRP A 289 11.30 1.19 -11.68
C TRP A 289 9.85 0.68 -11.74
N ASN A 290 9.64 -0.62 -11.48
CA ASN A 290 8.36 -1.31 -11.55
C ASN A 290 8.07 -2.04 -10.23
N LEU A 291 8.44 -1.45 -9.09
CA LEU A 291 8.18 -1.98 -7.75
C LEU A 291 7.62 -0.89 -6.82
N PRO A 292 6.41 -0.39 -7.09
CA PRO A 292 5.89 0.79 -6.40
C PRO A 292 5.58 0.52 -4.91
N LEU A 293 5.82 1.53 -4.07
CA LEU A 293 5.36 1.63 -2.68
C LEU A 293 4.15 2.57 -2.54
N PHE A 294 3.85 3.39 -3.54
CA PHE A 294 2.69 4.28 -3.60
C PHE A 294 1.65 3.81 -4.62
N GLY A 295 0.39 4.21 -4.41
CA GLY A 295 -0.68 4.01 -5.37
C GLY A 295 -1.25 2.59 -5.38
N THR A 296 -2.17 2.35 -6.31
CA THR A 296 -2.97 1.11 -6.40
C THR A 296 -2.15 -0.17 -6.54
N ASN A 297 -0.97 -0.08 -7.16
CA ASN A 297 -0.08 -1.22 -7.38
C ASN A 297 0.95 -1.45 -6.28
N SER A 298 0.86 -0.70 -5.17
CA SER A 298 1.80 -0.77 -4.06
C SER A 298 2.01 -2.20 -3.52
N ILE A 299 3.25 -2.52 -3.18
CA ILE A 299 3.62 -3.78 -2.51
C ILE A 299 3.49 -3.72 -0.98
N VAL A 300 3.17 -2.55 -0.40
CA VAL A 300 3.02 -2.39 1.05
C VAL A 300 1.88 -3.26 1.57
N GLY A 301 2.11 -3.98 2.68
CA GLY A 301 1.14 -4.90 3.28
C GLY A 301 1.04 -6.28 2.61
N ARG A 302 1.81 -6.53 1.56
CA ARG A 302 1.94 -7.84 0.90
C ARG A 302 3.03 -8.69 1.57
N SER A 303 3.56 -9.72 0.90
CA SER A 303 4.66 -10.53 1.43
C SER A 303 5.76 -10.77 0.41
N VAL A 304 6.95 -11.09 0.90
CA VAL A 304 8.04 -11.68 0.11
C VAL A 304 8.05 -13.18 0.35
N VAL A 305 8.31 -13.98 -0.69
CA VAL A 305 8.55 -15.41 -0.61
C VAL A 305 9.88 -15.75 -1.26
N ILE A 306 10.67 -16.59 -0.62
CA ILE A 306 11.92 -17.16 -1.14
C ILE A 306 11.69 -18.64 -1.39
N HIS A 307 12.12 -19.13 -2.54
CA HIS A 307 11.91 -20.48 -3.05
C HIS A 307 13.19 -21.31 -3.00
N HIS A 308 13.02 -22.61 -2.82
CA HIS A 308 14.06 -23.62 -3.04
C HIS A 308 14.44 -23.76 -4.53
N PRO A 309 15.57 -24.42 -4.84
CA PRO A 309 15.97 -24.73 -6.22
C PRO A 309 14.91 -25.48 -7.05
N ASN A 310 14.10 -26.32 -6.38
CA ASN A 310 12.97 -27.06 -6.96
C ASN A 310 11.68 -26.24 -7.09
N SER A 311 11.75 -24.91 -6.93
CA SER A 311 10.63 -23.96 -6.99
C SER A 311 9.60 -24.05 -5.87
N SER A 312 9.76 -24.96 -4.89
CA SER A 312 8.89 -24.99 -3.71
C SER A 312 9.14 -23.78 -2.81
N ARG A 313 8.09 -23.29 -2.15
CA ARG A 313 8.18 -22.12 -1.26
C ARG A 313 8.90 -22.49 0.02
N TRP A 314 9.88 -21.69 0.42
CA TRP A 314 10.74 -22.00 1.55
C TRP A 314 10.53 -21.05 2.73
N LEU A 315 10.75 -19.76 2.51
CA LEU A 315 10.73 -18.69 3.51
C LEU A 315 9.76 -17.60 3.07
N CYS A 316 9.23 -16.86 4.03
CA CYS A 316 8.36 -15.73 3.74
C CYS A 316 8.39 -14.68 4.85
N GLY A 317 8.00 -13.45 4.51
CA GLY A 317 7.85 -12.36 5.46
C GLY A 317 6.89 -11.30 4.92
N SER A 318 6.01 -10.76 5.77
CA SER A 318 5.13 -9.65 5.40
C SER A 318 5.94 -8.37 5.18
N ILE A 319 5.63 -7.64 4.12
CA ILE A 319 6.12 -6.28 3.90
C ILE A 319 5.30 -5.36 4.81
N GLY A 320 5.95 -4.78 5.81
CA GLY A 320 5.32 -3.91 6.79
C GLY A 320 4.84 -2.57 6.21
N TYR A 321 4.41 -1.69 7.13
CA TYR A 321 4.00 -0.32 6.84
C TYR A 321 5.09 0.66 7.28
N PRO A 322 5.19 1.86 6.67
CA PRO A 322 6.25 2.81 6.98
C PRO A 322 6.09 3.52 8.34
N GLY A 323 5.06 3.18 9.11
CA GLY A 323 4.78 3.73 10.43
C GLY A 323 3.58 3.03 11.07
N GLU A 324 3.11 3.57 12.20
CA GLU A 324 1.92 3.07 12.88
C GLU A 324 0.67 3.18 11.99
N VAL A 325 -0.18 2.15 12.04
CA VAL A 325 -1.40 2.07 11.25
C VAL A 325 -2.64 2.06 12.12
N LYS A 326 -3.66 2.79 11.67
CA LYS A 326 -5.05 2.64 12.11
C LYS A 326 -5.65 1.46 11.34
N THR A 327 -6.31 0.54 12.04
CA THR A 327 -6.93 -0.65 11.44
C THR A 327 -8.43 -0.61 11.68
N ALA A 328 -9.22 -0.75 10.62
CA ALA A 328 -10.66 -0.97 10.70
C ALA A 328 -11.00 -2.37 10.16
N VAL A 329 -11.97 -3.04 10.75
CA VAL A 329 -12.37 -4.40 10.37
C VAL A 329 -13.89 -4.49 10.22
N ALA A 330 -14.34 -5.18 9.18
CA ALA A 330 -15.71 -5.65 9.03
C ALA A 330 -15.71 -7.17 9.17
N ILE A 331 -16.47 -7.71 10.13
CA ILE A 331 -16.55 -9.15 10.40
C ILE A 331 -17.93 -9.64 9.97
N PHE A 332 -17.93 -10.66 9.11
CA PHE A 332 -19.14 -11.28 8.57
C PHE A 332 -19.30 -12.68 9.19
N THR A 333 -20.52 -13.01 9.63
CA THR A 333 -20.86 -14.27 10.30
C THR A 333 -21.68 -15.19 9.39
N SER A 334 -22.70 -14.65 8.72
CA SER A 334 -23.61 -15.37 7.82
C SER A 334 -24.34 -14.39 6.88
N PRO A 335 -24.80 -14.83 5.68
CA PRO A 335 -24.43 -16.07 4.98
C PRO A 335 -23.00 -16.00 4.40
N VAL A 336 -22.36 -14.84 4.43
CA VAL A 336 -20.94 -14.69 4.17
C VAL A 336 -20.20 -14.78 5.50
N ALA A 337 -19.17 -15.60 5.59
CA ALA A 337 -18.31 -15.69 6.77
C ALA A 337 -16.89 -15.23 6.43
N GLY A 338 -16.30 -14.46 7.33
CA GLY A 338 -14.93 -13.98 7.20
C GLY A 338 -14.74 -12.54 7.64
N ARG A 339 -13.72 -11.87 7.10
CA ARG A 339 -13.43 -10.48 7.44
C ARG A 339 -12.88 -9.68 6.26
N ILE A 340 -13.06 -8.38 6.36
CA ILE A 340 -12.36 -7.38 5.54
C ILE A 340 -11.60 -6.46 6.49
N MET A 341 -10.31 -6.29 6.26
CA MET A 341 -9.42 -5.47 7.08
C MET A 341 -8.85 -4.31 6.25
N PHE A 342 -9.03 -3.09 6.76
CA PHE A 342 -8.54 -1.86 6.17
C PHE A 342 -7.42 -1.30 7.05
N LYS A 343 -6.27 -0.97 6.46
CA LYS A 343 -5.15 -0.36 7.17
C LYS A 343 -4.70 0.93 6.49
N GLN A 344 -4.51 1.97 7.27
CA GLN A 344 -4.00 3.28 6.84
C GLN A 344 -3.00 3.80 7.86
N LEU A 345 -2.02 4.62 7.45
CA LEU A 345 -1.12 5.27 8.40
C LEU A 345 -1.92 6.17 9.36
N ALA A 346 -1.69 5.98 10.67
CA ALA A 346 -2.51 6.59 11.72
C ALA A 346 -2.53 8.13 11.65
N ASN A 347 -1.40 8.75 11.32
CA ASN A 347 -1.24 10.20 11.27
C ASN A 347 -1.31 10.79 9.84
N ASN A 348 -1.73 9.99 8.85
CA ASN A 348 -1.79 10.44 7.46
C ASN A 348 -3.06 9.93 6.75
N PRO A 349 -4.20 10.64 6.85
CA PRO A 349 -5.45 10.27 6.19
C PRO A 349 -5.38 10.35 4.65
N TYR A 350 -4.32 10.90 4.07
CA TYR A 350 -4.08 10.95 2.63
C TYR A 350 -3.25 9.78 2.11
N SER A 351 -2.65 8.98 3.00
CA SER A 351 -1.96 7.75 2.61
C SER A 351 -2.94 6.75 2.04
N ASP A 352 -2.42 5.87 1.18
CA ASP A 352 -3.17 4.76 0.63
C ASP A 352 -3.76 3.87 1.74
N VAL A 353 -4.93 3.28 1.48
CA VAL A 353 -5.59 2.31 2.35
C VAL A 353 -5.39 0.92 1.76
N THR A 354 -4.70 0.03 2.48
CA THR A 354 -4.63 -1.38 2.06
C THR A 354 -5.87 -2.12 2.55
N ILE A 355 -6.45 -2.96 1.70
CA ILE A 355 -7.69 -3.71 1.97
C ILE A 355 -7.40 -5.19 1.78
N PHE A 356 -7.46 -5.97 2.86
CA PHE A 356 -7.32 -7.42 2.83
C PHE A 356 -8.67 -8.09 3.14
N LEU A 357 -9.14 -8.93 2.22
CA LEU A 357 -10.38 -9.68 2.35
C LEU A 357 -10.05 -11.15 2.55
N GLU A 358 -10.79 -11.81 3.43
CA GLU A 358 -10.82 -13.26 3.57
C GLU A 358 -12.27 -13.66 3.81
N LEU A 359 -12.98 -14.08 2.76
CA LEU A 359 -14.43 -14.27 2.75
C LEU A 359 -14.85 -15.59 2.09
N SER A 360 -15.91 -16.19 2.61
CA SER A 360 -16.50 -17.43 2.11
C SER A 360 -18.02 -17.39 2.18
N TYR A 361 -18.71 -18.09 1.29
CA TYR A 361 -20.17 -18.22 1.31
C TYR A 361 -20.56 -19.49 2.05
N VAL A 362 -21.05 -19.32 3.28
CA VAL A 362 -21.54 -20.41 4.14
C VAL A 362 -22.76 -21.07 3.50
N ASN A 363 -22.77 -22.41 3.48
CA ASN A 363 -23.88 -23.24 2.99
C ASN A 363 -24.30 -23.03 1.52
N SER A 364 -23.43 -22.46 0.68
CA SER A 364 -23.66 -22.43 -0.76
C SER A 364 -23.43 -23.81 -1.40
N SER A 365 -24.41 -24.27 -2.19
CA SER A 365 -24.28 -25.49 -2.99
C SER A 365 -23.27 -25.35 -4.14
N ALA A 366 -23.02 -24.10 -4.59
CA ALA A 366 -22.01 -23.82 -5.60
C ALA A 366 -20.62 -23.73 -4.97
N LEU A 367 -19.61 -24.33 -5.61
CA LEU A 367 -18.22 -24.28 -5.13
C LEU A 367 -17.69 -22.84 -5.00
N VAL A 368 -18.06 -21.99 -5.95
CA VAL A 368 -17.76 -20.56 -5.99
C VAL A 368 -18.96 -19.85 -6.61
N THR A 369 -19.35 -18.71 -6.04
CA THR A 369 -20.23 -17.74 -6.70
C THR A 369 -19.44 -16.48 -7.02
N ASP A 370 -19.74 -15.86 -8.16
CA ASP A 370 -18.94 -14.79 -8.74
C ASP A 370 -19.73 -13.48 -8.92
N GLY A 371 -19.00 -12.41 -9.21
CA GLY A 371 -19.59 -11.10 -9.51
C GLY A 371 -20.31 -10.48 -8.33
N HIS A 372 -19.84 -10.70 -7.09
CA HIS A 372 -20.41 -10.04 -5.93
C HIS A 372 -19.86 -8.61 -5.83
N ASN A 373 -20.72 -7.63 -6.11
CA ASN A 373 -20.39 -6.23 -5.82
C ASN A 373 -20.28 -6.04 -4.30
N TRP A 374 -19.44 -5.11 -3.88
CA TRP A 374 -19.22 -4.81 -2.46
C TRP A 374 -18.86 -3.34 -2.31
N HIS A 375 -19.48 -2.72 -1.30
CA HIS A 375 -19.40 -1.28 -1.12
C HIS A 375 -19.37 -0.92 0.36
N VAL A 376 -18.79 0.23 0.68
CA VAL A 376 -19.06 0.91 1.96
C VAL A 376 -20.33 1.71 1.80
N HIS A 377 -21.27 1.54 2.72
CA HIS A 377 -22.55 2.23 2.73
C HIS A 377 -22.55 3.45 3.66
N GLU A 378 -23.58 4.28 3.58
CA GLU A 378 -23.67 5.54 4.33
C GLU A 378 -23.73 5.31 5.84
N TYR A 379 -24.54 4.36 6.31
CA TYR A 379 -24.79 4.16 7.73
C TYR A 379 -24.31 2.79 8.24
N PRO A 380 -23.99 2.67 9.54
CA PRO A 380 -23.84 1.38 10.20
C PRO A 380 -25.14 0.55 10.12
N ILE A 381 -25.05 -0.75 10.36
CA ILE A 381 -26.23 -1.61 10.51
C ILE A 381 -26.97 -1.27 11.81
N SER A 382 -28.31 -1.34 11.80
CA SER A 382 -29.19 -0.95 12.92
C SER A 382 -29.20 -1.90 14.11
N SER A 383 -28.84 -3.16 13.88
CA SER A 383 -28.74 -4.21 14.90
C SER A 383 -27.59 -5.15 14.51
N GLU A 384 -27.07 -5.95 15.45
CA GLU A 384 -26.15 -7.07 15.16
C GLU A 384 -26.86 -8.43 15.31
N SER A 385 -28.19 -8.44 15.26
CA SER A 385 -28.98 -9.65 15.44
C SER A 385 -29.10 -10.43 14.13
N ASP A 386 -28.59 -11.66 14.10
CA ASP A 386 -28.71 -12.57 12.94
C ASP A 386 -30.17 -12.89 12.56
N SER A 387 -31.14 -12.61 13.44
CA SER A 387 -32.58 -12.80 13.17
C SER A 387 -33.23 -11.66 12.38
N ASP A 388 -32.59 -10.50 12.27
CA ASP A 388 -33.10 -9.36 11.51
C ASP A 388 -32.75 -9.52 10.03
N THR A 389 -33.69 -10.05 9.25
CA THR A 389 -33.52 -10.25 7.80
C THR A 389 -33.44 -8.94 7.01
N SER A 390 -33.75 -7.80 7.65
CA SER A 390 -33.70 -6.46 7.06
C SER A 390 -32.50 -5.62 7.52
N ILE A 391 -31.60 -6.21 8.32
CA ILE A 391 -30.42 -5.56 8.92
C ILE A 391 -29.62 -4.74 7.91
N CYS A 392 -29.36 -5.30 6.72
CA CYS A 392 -28.57 -4.63 5.70
C CYS A 392 -29.31 -3.48 5.02
N SER A 393 -30.64 -3.38 5.09
CA SER A 393 -31.41 -2.29 4.47
C SER A 393 -31.18 -0.95 5.17
N THR A 394 -30.83 -0.98 6.46
CA THR A 394 -30.62 0.23 7.28
C THR A 394 -29.38 1.02 6.92
N THR A 395 -28.46 0.41 6.17
CA THR A 395 -27.20 1.05 5.75
C THR A 395 -27.39 2.11 4.65
N MET A 396 -28.59 2.21 4.06
CA MET A 396 -28.95 3.12 2.96
C MET A 396 -28.05 2.96 1.73
N GLY A 397 -27.72 4.05 1.02
CA GLY A 397 -26.94 4.03 -0.22
C GLY A 397 -25.45 3.78 -0.02
N HIS A 398 -24.69 3.83 -1.11
CA HIS A 398 -23.24 3.80 -1.06
C HIS A 398 -22.70 5.09 -0.44
N PHE A 399 -21.57 5.01 0.24
CA PHE A 399 -20.93 6.18 0.82
C PHE A 399 -20.38 7.11 -0.29
N ASN A 400 -21.07 8.23 -0.50
CA ASN A 400 -20.77 9.20 -1.56
C ASN A 400 -20.68 10.64 -1.02
N PRO A 401 -19.65 10.96 -0.21
CA PRO A 401 -19.54 12.26 0.48
C PRO A 401 -19.41 13.45 -0.46
N PHE A 402 -18.97 13.22 -1.69
CA PHE A 402 -18.75 14.25 -2.71
C PHE A 402 -19.86 14.33 -3.76
N LYS A 403 -20.97 13.58 -3.55
CA LYS A 403 -22.14 13.59 -4.44
C LYS A 403 -21.78 13.35 -5.90
N VAL A 404 -20.87 12.41 -6.13
CA VAL A 404 -20.50 11.93 -7.46
C VAL A 404 -21.76 11.48 -8.20
N ASP A 405 -21.93 11.92 -9.45
CA ASP A 405 -23.07 11.51 -10.27
C ASP A 405 -22.93 10.05 -10.71
N VAL A 406 -23.87 9.22 -10.27
CA VAL A 406 -23.91 7.77 -10.54
C VAL A 406 -24.80 7.38 -11.73
N LYS A 407 -25.35 8.36 -12.45
CA LYS A 407 -26.21 8.11 -13.62
C LYS A 407 -25.37 7.85 -14.89
N ASN A 408 -26.05 7.35 -15.93
CA ASN A 408 -25.55 7.23 -17.31
C ASN A 408 -24.17 6.56 -17.43
N LEU A 409 -23.11 7.38 -17.56
CA LEU A 409 -21.74 6.98 -17.90
C LEU A 409 -20.93 6.46 -16.71
N TYR A 410 -21.47 6.54 -15.47
CA TYR A 410 -20.78 6.06 -14.28
C TYR A 410 -20.21 4.64 -14.43
N LYS A 411 -21.00 3.70 -14.96
CA LYS A 411 -20.60 2.29 -15.11
C LYS A 411 -19.38 2.07 -15.99
N THR A 412 -19.13 2.97 -16.94
CA THR A 412 -17.97 2.88 -17.85
C THR A 412 -16.82 3.78 -17.41
N GLU A 413 -17.10 4.79 -16.58
CA GLU A 413 -16.14 5.83 -16.22
C GLU A 413 -15.56 5.67 -14.83
N CYS A 414 -16.25 4.98 -13.91
CA CYS A 414 -15.69 4.55 -12.64
C CYS A 414 -14.99 3.21 -12.85
N SER A 415 -13.65 3.23 -12.76
CA SER A 415 -12.82 2.04 -12.95
C SER A 415 -11.54 2.13 -12.10
N PRO A 416 -10.72 1.06 -12.06
CA PRO A 416 -9.41 1.09 -11.40
C PRO A 416 -8.46 2.17 -11.96
N GLU A 417 -8.63 2.57 -13.22
CA GLU A 417 -7.83 3.62 -13.89
C GLU A 417 -8.34 5.05 -13.54
N SER A 418 -9.59 5.16 -13.09
CA SER A 418 -10.27 6.40 -12.79
C SER A 418 -10.94 6.41 -11.40
N PRO A 419 -10.24 6.07 -10.31
CA PRO A 419 -10.86 5.86 -9.01
C PRO A 419 -11.46 7.15 -8.41
N PHE A 420 -11.00 8.33 -8.86
CA PHE A 420 -11.57 9.63 -8.48
C PHE A 420 -12.93 9.94 -9.12
N ARG A 421 -13.36 9.15 -10.12
CA ARG A 421 -14.69 9.23 -10.73
C ARG A 421 -15.73 8.41 -9.95
N CYS A 422 -15.28 7.51 -9.08
CA CYS A 422 -16.11 6.60 -8.31
C CYS A 422 -16.64 7.23 -7.03
N GLU A 423 -17.76 6.73 -6.55
CA GLU A 423 -18.15 6.94 -5.15
C GLU A 423 -17.03 6.41 -4.24
N ILE A 424 -16.78 7.09 -3.10
CA ILE A 424 -15.72 6.64 -2.17
C ILE A 424 -15.99 5.22 -1.69
N GLY A 425 -17.27 4.88 -1.47
CA GLY A 425 -17.70 3.55 -1.06
C GLY A 425 -17.77 2.51 -2.16
N ASP A 426 -17.62 2.84 -3.45
CA ASP A 426 -17.75 1.86 -4.54
C ASP A 426 -16.44 1.09 -4.78
N TYR A 427 -16.20 0.05 -3.98
CA TYR A 427 -14.99 -0.77 -4.09
C TYR A 427 -15.03 -1.82 -5.19
N ALA A 428 -16.22 -2.30 -5.58
CA ALA A 428 -16.35 -3.24 -6.68
C ALA A 428 -15.89 -2.64 -8.00
N SER A 429 -16.30 -1.41 -8.31
CA SER A 429 -15.92 -0.72 -9.55
C SER A 429 -14.48 -0.19 -9.49
N LYS A 430 -14.03 0.33 -8.33
CA LYS A 430 -12.63 0.80 -8.15
C LYS A 430 -11.59 -0.31 -8.18
N HIS A 431 -11.96 -1.53 -7.83
CA HIS A 431 -11.02 -2.64 -7.72
C HIS A 431 -11.50 -3.83 -8.55
N LYS A 432 -12.45 -4.58 -8.00
CA LYS A 432 -13.10 -5.70 -8.66
C LYS A 432 -14.27 -6.19 -7.80
N ALA A 433 -15.32 -6.68 -8.44
CA ALA A 433 -16.27 -7.57 -7.78
C ALA A 433 -15.54 -8.83 -7.26
N ILE A 434 -16.00 -9.34 -6.12
CA ILE A 434 -15.35 -10.48 -5.45
C ILE A 434 -16.04 -11.80 -5.80
N ASN A 435 -15.28 -12.87 -5.68
CA ASN A 435 -15.80 -14.23 -5.75
C ASN A 435 -15.89 -14.78 -4.33
N LEU A 436 -16.93 -15.56 -4.04
CA LEU A 436 -17.15 -16.17 -2.74
C LEU A 436 -17.13 -17.70 -2.85
N PRO A 437 -16.02 -18.36 -2.46
CA PRO A 437 -15.95 -19.81 -2.36
C PRO A 437 -16.79 -20.35 -1.20
N ASN A 438 -17.28 -21.58 -1.30
CA ASN A 438 -18.02 -22.25 -0.22
C ASN A 438 -17.11 -22.95 0.81
N ARG A 439 -15.80 -22.72 0.75
CA ARG A 439 -14.80 -23.28 1.68
C ARG A 439 -13.91 -22.17 2.20
N THR A 440 -13.53 -22.27 3.48
CA THR A 440 -12.62 -21.33 4.14
C THR A 440 -11.15 -21.70 3.88
N GLY A 441 -10.25 -20.76 4.17
CA GLY A 441 -8.80 -21.02 4.26
C GLY A 441 -8.06 -21.17 2.92
N THR A 442 -8.76 -21.32 1.79
CA THR A 442 -8.12 -21.46 0.47
C THR A 442 -7.62 -20.11 -0.09
N VAL A 443 -6.75 -20.15 -1.08
CA VAL A 443 -6.29 -18.94 -1.78
C VAL A 443 -7.45 -18.11 -2.38
N ASN A 444 -8.50 -18.78 -2.86
CA ASN A 444 -9.61 -18.15 -3.58
C ASN A 444 -10.57 -17.37 -2.66
N THR A 445 -10.47 -17.53 -1.34
CA THR A 445 -11.25 -16.72 -0.39
C THR A 445 -10.62 -15.35 -0.15
N LYS A 446 -9.42 -15.10 -0.67
CA LYS A 446 -8.60 -13.94 -0.33
C LYS A 446 -8.51 -12.96 -1.48
N SER A 447 -8.47 -11.69 -1.14
CA SER A 447 -8.19 -10.60 -2.08
C SER A 447 -7.44 -9.49 -1.36
N PHE A 448 -6.58 -8.78 -2.09
CA PHE A 448 -5.80 -7.67 -1.53
C PHE A 448 -5.77 -6.51 -2.52
N PHE A 449 -6.18 -5.34 -2.05
CA PHE A 449 -6.25 -4.11 -2.82
C PHE A 449 -5.55 -2.97 -2.11
N THR A 450 -5.17 -1.95 -2.87
CA THR A 450 -4.72 -0.66 -2.34
C THR A 450 -5.61 0.42 -2.92
N ASP A 451 -6.37 1.09 -2.06
CA ASP A 451 -7.27 2.17 -2.43
C ASP A 451 -6.63 3.53 -2.16
N THR A 452 -6.76 4.45 -3.12
CA THR A 452 -6.08 5.76 -3.08
C THR A 452 -7.04 6.92 -2.80
N THR A 453 -8.36 6.64 -2.72
CA THR A 453 -9.41 7.67 -2.63
C THR A 453 -10.19 7.64 -1.31
N SER A 454 -10.28 6.50 -0.62
CA SER A 454 -10.84 6.37 0.71
C SER A 454 -9.85 6.75 1.82
N ALA A 455 -10.35 6.85 3.05
CA ALA A 455 -9.56 7.05 4.26
C ALA A 455 -10.25 6.41 5.47
N LEU A 456 -9.55 6.32 6.60
CA LEU A 456 -10.09 5.95 7.91
C LEU A 456 -10.30 7.17 8.83
N ASP A 457 -10.15 8.38 8.29
CA ASP A 457 -10.38 9.64 8.98
C ASP A 457 -10.78 10.77 8.00
N GLY A 458 -11.31 11.86 8.53
CA GLY A 458 -11.77 13.02 7.78
C GLY A 458 -13.03 12.76 6.94
N GLN A 459 -13.30 13.65 5.99
CA GLN A 459 -14.52 13.60 5.15
C GLN A 459 -14.61 12.34 4.27
N ARG A 460 -13.46 11.71 3.98
CA ARG A 460 -13.36 10.46 3.19
C ARG A 460 -13.43 9.21 4.06
N SER A 461 -13.67 9.37 5.36
CA SER A 461 -13.68 8.26 6.31
C SER A 461 -14.79 7.27 6.00
N ILE A 462 -14.39 6.04 5.71
CA ILE A 462 -15.29 4.88 5.61
C ILE A 462 -15.69 4.34 6.99
N PHE A 463 -14.98 4.74 8.04
CA PHE A 463 -15.30 4.44 9.43
C PHE A 463 -16.06 5.62 10.07
N PRO A 464 -17.09 5.41 10.92
CA PRO A 464 -17.70 4.16 11.38
C PRO A 464 -18.96 3.77 10.57
N ARG A 465 -18.80 3.32 9.32
CA ARG A 465 -19.91 2.92 8.45
C ARG A 465 -20.01 1.40 8.37
N SER A 466 -20.74 0.87 7.40
CA SER A 466 -20.85 -0.56 7.14
C SER A 466 -20.32 -0.94 5.76
N VAL A 467 -19.89 -2.19 5.61
CA VAL A 467 -19.63 -2.81 4.30
C VAL A 467 -20.80 -3.70 3.96
N VAL A 468 -21.29 -3.62 2.73
CA VAL A 468 -22.33 -4.49 2.19
C VAL A 468 -21.77 -5.27 1.01
N ILE A 469 -22.01 -6.57 1.00
CA ILE A 469 -21.73 -7.49 -0.10
C ILE A 469 -23.07 -7.81 -0.77
N HIS A 470 -23.12 -7.69 -2.09
CA HIS A 470 -24.30 -7.93 -2.88
C HIS A 470 -24.38 -9.38 -3.41
N GLY A 471 -25.52 -9.75 -3.98
CA GLY A 471 -25.74 -11.05 -4.61
C GLY A 471 -24.82 -11.30 -5.81
N LYS A 472 -24.74 -12.57 -6.22
CA LYS A 472 -23.94 -13.01 -7.38
C LYS A 472 -24.38 -12.35 -8.68
N ASN A 473 -23.57 -12.46 -9.74
CA ASN A 473 -23.87 -11.95 -11.08
C ASN A 473 -24.17 -10.45 -11.12
N TYR A 474 -23.44 -9.64 -10.34
CA TYR A 474 -23.60 -8.20 -10.25
C TYR A 474 -25.01 -7.76 -9.81
N SER A 475 -25.71 -8.62 -9.06
CA SER A 475 -27.03 -8.31 -8.51
C SER A 475 -26.98 -7.10 -7.57
N SER A 476 -28.05 -6.31 -7.52
CA SER A 476 -28.20 -5.23 -6.55
C SER A 476 -28.71 -5.71 -5.19
N THR A 477 -29.17 -6.97 -5.08
CA THR A 477 -29.64 -7.56 -3.82
C THR A 477 -28.53 -7.56 -2.78
N ARG A 478 -28.83 -7.22 -1.52
CA ARG A 478 -27.86 -7.27 -0.42
C ARG A 478 -27.78 -8.70 0.09
N LEU A 479 -26.58 -9.28 0.06
CA LEU A 479 -26.33 -10.64 0.51
C LEU A 479 -25.89 -10.69 1.97
N ALA A 480 -24.96 -9.81 2.36
CA ALA A 480 -24.45 -9.73 3.72
C ALA A 480 -23.95 -8.31 4.02
N CYS A 481 -23.88 -7.94 5.28
CA CYS A 481 -23.35 -6.65 5.71
C CYS A 481 -22.68 -6.75 7.09
N ALA A 482 -21.77 -5.83 7.37
CA ALA A 482 -21.08 -5.76 8.64
C ALA A 482 -20.63 -4.33 8.94
N ASN A 483 -20.63 -3.94 10.22
CA ASN A 483 -20.06 -2.67 10.66
C ASN A 483 -18.54 -2.64 10.51
N LEU A 484 -18.01 -1.48 10.14
CA LEU A 484 -16.59 -1.17 10.25
C LEU A 484 -16.31 -0.70 11.67
N THR A 485 -15.56 -1.51 12.42
CA THR A 485 -15.11 -1.19 13.78
C THR A 485 -13.61 -1.00 13.80
N LEU A 486 -13.10 -0.17 14.72
CA LEU A 486 -11.65 -0.06 14.89
C LEU A 486 -11.12 -1.31 15.59
N LEU A 487 -10.10 -1.91 14.99
CA LEU A 487 -9.31 -2.94 15.65
C LEU A 487 -8.21 -2.26 16.47
N HIS A 488 -8.39 -2.26 17.78
CA HIS A 488 -7.37 -1.77 18.70
C HIS A 488 -6.23 -2.77 18.81
N SER A 489 -4.99 -2.27 18.80
CA SER A 489 -3.82 -3.11 19.04
C SER A 489 -3.87 -3.71 20.44
N VAL A 490 -3.55 -4.99 20.57
CA VAL A 490 -3.31 -5.62 21.87
C VAL A 490 -1.96 -5.12 22.39
N GLN A 491 -1.95 -4.55 23.58
CA GLN A 491 -0.74 -4.08 24.26
C GLN A 491 -0.68 -4.67 25.67
N LEU A 492 0.45 -5.28 26.00
CA LEU A 492 0.72 -5.88 27.31
C LEU A 492 2.03 -5.32 27.86
N ARG A 493 2.14 -5.24 29.19
CA ARG A 493 3.35 -4.84 29.90
C ARG A 493 3.55 -5.74 31.11
N THR A 494 4.78 -6.05 31.44
CA THR A 494 5.10 -6.70 32.72
C THR A 494 4.80 -5.78 33.90
N ASP A 495 4.23 -6.35 34.96
CA ASP A 495 4.05 -5.69 36.26
C ASP A 495 5.36 -5.60 37.05
N ALA A 496 5.27 -5.22 38.33
CA ALA A 496 6.41 -5.20 39.23
C ALA A 496 7.07 -6.59 39.30
N TRP A 497 8.40 -6.60 39.25
CA TRP A 497 9.19 -7.83 39.33
C TRP A 497 9.11 -8.44 40.73
N MET A 498 8.98 -9.77 40.80
CA MET A 498 9.01 -10.56 42.02
C MET A 498 10.20 -11.52 42.01
N GLY A 499 10.67 -11.90 43.19
CA GLY A 499 11.75 -12.88 43.37
C GLY A 499 12.93 -12.32 44.16
N VAL A 500 14.04 -13.07 44.15
CA VAL A 500 15.29 -12.67 44.82
C VAL A 500 16.10 -11.75 43.91
N GLY A 501 16.52 -10.60 44.44
CA GLY A 501 17.29 -9.58 43.70
C GLY A 501 16.46 -8.35 43.33
N LYS A 502 17.10 -7.42 42.62
CA LYS A 502 16.50 -6.16 42.18
C LYS A 502 16.55 -6.09 40.66
N LEU A 503 15.38 -6.05 40.02
CA LEU A 503 15.22 -5.83 38.59
C LEU A 503 14.27 -4.65 38.42
N ASN A 504 14.67 -3.67 37.63
CA ASN A 504 13.89 -2.48 37.36
C ASN A 504 13.51 -2.40 35.88
N GLY A 505 12.44 -1.66 35.58
CA GLY A 505 11.93 -1.47 34.23
C GLY A 505 10.84 -2.47 33.85
N ASN A 506 10.61 -2.68 32.56
CA ASN A 506 9.52 -3.51 32.06
C ASN A 506 9.81 -4.13 30.69
N VAL A 507 9.00 -5.11 30.32
CA VAL A 507 8.89 -5.63 28.96
C VAL A 507 7.50 -5.32 28.45
N THR A 508 7.39 -4.77 27.25
CA THR A 508 6.12 -4.50 26.57
C THR A 508 5.98 -5.35 25.32
N PHE A 509 4.74 -5.72 25.02
CA PHE A 509 4.35 -6.49 23.85
C PHE A 509 3.24 -5.73 23.14
N LYS A 510 3.35 -5.55 21.82
CA LYS A 510 2.31 -4.92 21.00
C LYS A 510 2.06 -5.75 19.75
N GLN A 511 0.80 -6.06 19.47
CA GLN A 511 0.37 -6.65 18.21
C GLN A 511 -0.85 -5.90 17.69
N VAL A 512 -0.80 -5.46 16.43
CA VAL A 512 -1.89 -4.68 15.81
C VAL A 512 -3.01 -5.60 15.33
N SER A 513 -2.67 -6.64 14.57
CA SER A 513 -3.62 -7.68 14.15
C SER A 513 -2.92 -9.03 14.00
N ASN A 514 -3.70 -10.08 13.72
CA ASN A 514 -3.20 -11.42 13.45
C ASN A 514 -2.42 -11.58 12.12
N LEU A 515 -2.25 -10.49 11.37
CA LEU A 515 -1.41 -10.40 10.18
C LEU A 515 -0.13 -9.60 10.43
N ASP A 516 0.02 -9.04 11.63
CA ASP A 516 1.20 -8.27 12.04
C ASP A 516 2.04 -9.08 13.03
N PRO A 517 3.38 -8.91 12.97
CA PRO A 517 4.26 -9.49 13.97
C PRO A 517 4.01 -8.85 15.34
N THR A 518 4.25 -9.62 16.40
CA THR A 518 4.31 -9.08 17.76
C THR A 518 5.63 -8.34 17.95
N VAL A 519 5.55 -7.06 18.30
CA VAL A 519 6.71 -6.25 18.68
C VAL A 519 6.95 -6.40 20.17
N ILE A 520 8.18 -6.78 20.54
CA ILE A 520 8.61 -6.92 21.94
C ILE A 520 9.66 -5.85 22.21
N GLN A 521 9.44 -5.02 23.24
CA GLN A 521 10.40 -4.02 23.68
C GLN A 521 10.80 -4.29 25.12
N THR A 522 12.09 -4.45 25.36
CA THR A 522 12.67 -4.72 26.67
C THR A 522 13.38 -3.46 27.18
N ASN A 523 12.99 -2.98 28.36
CA ASN A 523 13.69 -1.92 29.06
C ASN A 523 13.95 -2.40 30.49
N LEU A 524 15.06 -3.11 30.67
CA LEU A 524 15.44 -3.72 31.94
C LEU A 524 16.73 -3.09 32.47
N MET A 525 16.72 -2.73 33.74
CA MET A 525 17.83 -2.11 34.46
C MET A 525 18.19 -2.95 35.69
N ASP A 526 19.39 -2.74 36.23
CA ASP A 526 19.92 -3.44 37.41
C ASP A 526 20.12 -4.97 37.22
N ILE A 527 20.21 -5.44 35.97
CA ILE A 527 20.46 -6.87 35.67
C ILE A 527 21.85 -7.32 36.17
N ASN A 528 22.85 -6.43 36.15
CA ASN A 528 24.23 -6.67 36.64
C ASN A 528 24.88 -7.99 36.17
N GLY A 529 24.55 -8.46 34.97
CA GLY A 529 25.07 -9.72 34.42
C GLY A 529 24.50 -11.00 35.07
N ASN A 530 23.54 -10.88 35.99
CA ASN A 530 22.98 -12.01 36.73
C ASN A 530 21.85 -12.75 35.98
N ALA A 531 21.35 -12.19 34.87
CA ALA A 531 20.31 -12.82 34.05
C ALA A 531 20.91 -13.52 32.83
N LYS A 532 20.51 -14.78 32.60
CA LYS A 532 20.92 -15.58 31.45
C LYS A 532 19.89 -15.57 30.31
N ASN A 533 18.62 -15.80 30.64
CA ASN A 533 17.51 -15.97 29.70
C ASN A 533 16.22 -15.35 30.26
N TYR A 534 15.22 -15.11 29.40
CA TYR A 534 13.84 -14.81 29.80
C TYR A 534 12.85 -15.62 28.97
N PHE A 535 11.71 -15.96 29.56
CA PHE A 535 10.66 -16.77 28.93
C PHE A 535 9.27 -16.25 29.30
N ILE A 536 8.29 -16.55 28.45
CA ILE A 536 6.88 -16.45 28.81
C ILE A 536 6.49 -17.82 29.37
N ASN A 537 5.96 -17.85 30.59
CA ASN A 537 5.55 -19.09 31.27
C ASN A 537 4.04 -19.35 31.14
N THR A 538 3.62 -20.59 31.41
CA THR A 538 2.24 -21.06 31.22
C THR A 538 1.25 -20.40 32.18
N LEU A 539 1.62 -20.26 33.45
CA LEU A 539 0.74 -19.69 34.48
C LEU A 539 1.20 -18.30 34.96
N PRO A 540 0.25 -17.44 35.39
CA PRO A 540 0.57 -16.17 36.03
C PRO A 540 1.23 -16.38 37.40
N ILE A 541 2.02 -15.40 37.83
CA ILE A 541 2.69 -15.44 39.12
C ILE A 541 1.69 -15.24 40.26
N LYS A 542 1.78 -16.07 41.32
CA LYS A 542 1.08 -15.88 42.60
C LYS A 542 2.02 -15.23 43.61
N ASN A 543 1.48 -14.35 44.48
CA ASN A 543 2.26 -13.74 45.56
C ASN A 543 2.82 -14.80 46.52
N GLY A 544 4.11 -14.69 46.85
CA GLY A 544 4.77 -15.58 47.82
C GLY A 544 6.30 -15.64 47.63
N SER A 545 6.99 -16.27 48.58
CA SER A 545 8.46 -16.42 48.55
C SER A 545 8.95 -17.31 47.40
N SER A 546 8.11 -18.20 46.87
CA SER A 546 8.39 -19.08 45.73
C SER A 546 7.69 -18.69 44.44
N ALA A 547 7.20 -17.45 44.36
CA ALA A 547 6.38 -16.92 43.25
C ALA A 547 6.89 -17.30 41.84
N CYS A 548 8.22 -17.29 41.65
CA CYS A 548 8.87 -17.54 40.35
C CYS A 548 9.34 -18.99 40.13
N SER A 549 8.99 -19.94 41.01
CA SER A 549 9.41 -21.35 40.86
C SER A 549 8.68 -22.06 39.71
N ASP A 550 9.34 -23.05 39.09
CA ASP A 550 8.77 -23.83 37.98
C ASP A 550 7.42 -24.50 38.34
N ALA A 551 7.28 -24.94 39.59
CA ALA A 551 6.03 -25.52 40.09
C ALA A 551 4.86 -24.52 40.14
N ASN A 552 5.16 -23.22 40.30
CA ASN A 552 4.14 -22.18 40.37
C ASN A 552 3.76 -21.61 39.00
N VAL A 553 4.72 -21.55 38.06
CA VAL A 553 4.52 -20.95 36.74
C VAL A 553 4.27 -22.00 35.64
N GLU A 554 4.40 -23.29 35.96
CA GLU A 554 4.28 -24.44 35.04
C GLU A 554 5.17 -24.35 33.79
N GLY A 555 6.41 -23.88 33.98
CA GLY A 555 7.43 -23.80 32.94
C GLY A 555 7.06 -22.94 31.74
N HIS A 556 7.82 -23.09 30.65
CA HIS A 556 7.69 -22.25 29.46
C HIS A 556 6.39 -22.51 28.69
N TYR A 557 5.74 -21.43 28.25
CA TYR A 557 4.60 -21.51 27.35
C TYR A 557 5.04 -22.04 25.97
N ASN A 558 4.69 -23.29 25.69
CA ASN A 558 5.07 -24.02 24.47
C ASN A 558 3.83 -24.56 23.74
N PRO A 559 3.03 -23.68 23.10
CA PRO A 559 1.73 -24.04 22.53
C PRO A 559 1.81 -25.03 21.35
N PHE A 560 3.01 -25.25 20.81
CA PHE A 560 3.24 -26.12 19.66
C PHE A 560 4.04 -27.38 20.03
N SER A 561 4.26 -27.63 21.32
CA SER A 561 4.99 -28.78 21.83
C SER A 561 6.36 -28.97 21.16
N VAL A 562 7.06 -27.86 20.92
CA VAL A 562 8.41 -27.87 20.34
C VAL A 562 9.34 -28.65 21.27
N ASN A 563 10.13 -29.56 20.72
CA ASN A 563 11.12 -30.28 21.51
C ASN A 563 12.23 -29.32 21.94
N MET A 564 12.26 -29.00 23.24
CA MET A 564 13.20 -28.06 23.84
C MET A 564 14.66 -28.50 23.70
N SER A 565 14.95 -29.81 23.64
CA SER A 565 16.33 -30.30 23.47
C SER A 565 16.89 -30.01 22.08
N LEU A 566 16.01 -29.71 21.11
CA LEU A 566 16.36 -29.36 19.73
C LEU A 566 16.25 -27.85 19.48
N SER A 567 15.85 -27.07 20.49
CA SER A 567 15.75 -25.63 20.36
C SER A 567 17.15 -25.02 20.21
N PRO A 568 17.35 -24.08 19.28
CA PRO A 568 18.63 -23.40 19.12
C PRO A 568 18.96 -22.56 20.36
N ALA A 569 20.25 -22.29 20.56
CA ALA A 569 20.71 -21.43 21.63
C ALA A 569 20.05 -20.02 21.56
N PRO A 570 19.90 -19.31 22.70
CA PRO A 570 19.40 -17.94 22.72
C PRO A 570 20.10 -17.05 21.70
N GLY A 571 19.34 -16.23 20.97
CA GLY A 571 19.87 -15.37 19.91
C GLY A 571 20.12 -16.05 18.57
N ASN A 572 20.13 -17.39 18.50
CA ASN A 572 20.33 -18.14 17.24
C ASN A 572 19.03 -18.63 16.60
N GLY A 573 17.94 -18.73 17.37
CA GLY A 573 16.63 -19.12 16.85
C GLY A 573 16.05 -18.15 15.82
N THR A 574 15.21 -18.70 14.94
CA THR A 574 14.45 -18.01 13.90
C THR A 574 12.98 -18.34 14.00
#